data_AF-A0A3D4I0W7-F1
#
_entry.id   AF-A0A3D4I0W7-F1
#
_cell.length_a   1.000
_cell.length_b   1.000
_cell.length_c   1.000
_cell.angle_alpha   90.00
_cell.angle_beta   90.00
_cell.angle_gamma   90.00
#
_symmetry.space_group_name_H-M   'P 1'
#
loop_
_entity.id
_entity.type
_entity.pdbx_description
1 polymer ?
#
loop_
_entity_poly.entity_id
_entity_poly.type
_entity_poly.pdbx_seq_one_letter_code
_entity_poly.pdbx_strand_id
1 'polypeptide(L)' 'MERLYGKECDPGQLSPLALAFAGDAVFELFVRERLVCMGNRPVNKLHRLSVEQVCASA' A
#
# COMPACT_ATOMS: atom_id res chain seq x y z
N MET A 1 -4.87 12.95 14.28
CA MET A 1 -3.98 12.70 13.14
C MET A 1 -4.60 13.44 11.96
N GLU A 2 -3.88 14.39 11.36
CA GLU A 2 -4.38 15.15 10.22
C GLU A 2 -4.30 14.31 8.93
N ARG A 3 -5.13 14.61 7.93
CA ARG A 3 -5.06 13.95 6.62
C ARG A 3 -3.89 14.51 5.81
N LEU A 4 -3.17 13.64 5.10
CA LEU A 4 -2.01 14.03 4.28
C LEU A 4 -2.35 15.09 3.21
N TYR A 5 -3.55 15.03 2.63
CA TYR A 5 -4.02 15.99 1.62
C TYR A 5 -4.72 17.22 2.21
N GLY A 6 -4.95 17.26 3.53
CA GLY A 6 -5.57 18.41 4.21
C GLY A 6 -7.05 18.66 3.90
N LYS A 7 -7.73 17.76 3.19
CA LYS A 7 -9.15 17.88 2.83
C LYS A 7 -10.03 16.83 3.55
N GLU A 8 -11.19 17.28 4.02
CA GLU A 8 -12.28 16.44 4.53
C GLU A 8 -12.75 15.43 3.47
N CYS A 9 -13.01 14.20 3.92
CA CYS A 9 -13.50 13.10 3.09
C CYS A 9 -14.21 12.09 3.99
N ASP A 10 -15.50 11.85 3.75
CA ASP A 10 -16.25 10.82 4.47
C ASP A 10 -16.08 9.45 3.78
N PRO A 11 -15.37 8.48 4.39
CA PRO A 11 -15.20 7.16 3.79
C PRO A 11 -16.51 6.38 3.65
N GLY A 12 -17.53 6.68 4.46
CA GLY A 12 -18.84 6.02 4.40
C GLY A 12 -19.64 6.36 3.14
N GLN A 13 -19.26 7.42 2.43
CA GLN A 13 -19.87 7.84 1.16
C GLN A 13 -19.10 7.35 -0.07
N LEU A 14 -17.98 6.64 0.11
CA LEU A 14 -17.17 6.13 -1.00
C LEU A 14 -17.64 4.75 -1.45
N SER A 15 -17.51 4.48 -2.75
CA SER A 15 -17.80 3.16 -3.29
C SER A 15 -16.74 2.14 -2.83
N PRO A 16 -17.08 0.84 -2.77
CA PRO A 16 -16.11 -0.21 -2.45
C PRO A 16 -14.86 -0.18 -3.33
N LEU A 17 -15.00 0.15 -4.62
CA LEU A 17 -13.87 0.26 -5.55
C LEU A 17 -12.97 1.47 -5.26
N ALA A 18 -13.55 2.60 -4.86
CA ALA A 18 -12.78 3.78 -4.45
C ALA A 18 -12.00 3.51 -3.16
N LEU A 19 -12.61 2.77 -2.22
CA LEU A 19 -11.92 2.31 -1.02
C LEU A 19 -10.81 1.32 -1.34
N ALA A 20 -11.03 0.38 -2.26
CA ALA A 20 -10.01 -0.57 -2.72
C ALA A 20 -8.82 0.14 -3.38
N PHE A 21 -9.07 1.17 -4.21
CA PHE A 21 -8.03 1.99 -4.84
C PHE A 21 -7.08 2.64 -3.82
N ALA A 22 -7.61 3.18 -2.72
CA ALA A 22 -6.77 3.71 -1.65
C ALA A 22 -6.11 2.59 -0.83
N GLY A 23 -6.85 1.51 -0.58
CA GLY A 23 -6.41 0.37 0.22
C GLY A 23 -5.25 -0.40 -0.40
N ASP A 24 -5.22 -0.56 -1.73
CA ASP A 24 -4.13 -1.24 -2.44
C ASP A 24 -2.79 -0.50 -2.23
N ALA A 25 -2.80 0.83 -2.33
CA ALA A 25 -1.62 1.66 -2.15
C ALA A 25 -1.14 1.64 -0.69
N VAL A 26 -2.08 1.65 0.27
CA VAL A 26 -1.75 1.54 1.70
C VAL A 26 -1.12 0.17 2.01
N PHE A 27 -1.67 -0.91 1.45
CA PHE A 27 -1.10 -2.24 1.63
C PHE A 27 0.31 -2.35 1.03
N GLU A 28 0.51 -1.85 -0.20
CA GLU A 28 1.82 -1.78 -0.86
C GLU A 28 2.84 -1.01 -0.01
N LEU A 29 2.44 0.12 0.60
CA LEU A 29 3.31 0.90 1.47
C LEU A 29 3.76 0.10 2.70
N PHE A 30 2.85 -0.58 3.39
CA PHE A 30 3.20 -1.42 4.55
C PHE A 30 4.13 -2.58 4.17
N VAL A 31 3.89 -3.22 3.02
CA VAL A 31 4.76 -4.29 2.53
C VAL A 31 6.17 -3.75 2.23
N ARG A 32 6.27 -2.61 1.53
CA ARG A 32 7.56 -1.99 1.20
C ARG A 32 8.32 -1.52 2.43
N GLU A 33 7.64 -0.87 3.38
CA GLU A 33 8.22 -0.45 4.65
C GLU A 33 8.84 -1.65 5.37
N ARG A 34 8.06 -2.71 5.58
CA ARG A 34 8.51 -3.95 6.23
C ARG A 34 9.74 -4.53 5.52
N LEU A 35 9.74 -4.58 4.20
CA LEU A 35 10.85 -5.12 3.41
C LEU A 35 12.13 -4.30 3.56
N VAL A 36 12.04 -2.96 3.56
CA VAL A 36 13.19 -2.06 3.78
C VAL A 36 13.72 -2.18 5.21
N CYS A 37 12.83 -2.30 6.21
CA CYS A 37 13.23 -2.51 7.60
C CYS A 37 13.93 -3.85 7.85
N MET A 38 13.65 -4.88 7.03
CA MET A 38 14.33 -6.18 7.12
C MET A 38 15.78 -6.17 6.60
N GLY A 39 16.30 -5.03 6.16
CA GLY A 39 17.70 -4.85 5.78
C GLY A 39 17.90 -4.34 4.35
N ASN A 40 19.09 -3.79 4.11
CA ASN A 40 19.44 -3.21 2.81
C ASN A 40 19.56 -4.32 1.74
N ARG A 41 18.81 -4.17 0.64
CA ARG A 41 18.78 -5.11 -0.48
C ARG A 41 18.75 -4.34 -1.80
N PRO A 42 19.30 -4.90 -2.89
CA PRO A 42 19.10 -4.35 -4.23
C PRO A 42 17.61 -4.12 -4.55
N VAL A 43 17.29 -2.99 -5.20
CA VAL A 43 15.91 -2.59 -5.51
C VAL A 43 15.15 -3.66 -6.30
N ASN A 44 15.81 -4.35 -7.23
CA ASN A 44 15.20 -5.45 -7.98
C ASN A 44 14.73 -6.61 -7.08
N LYS A 45 15.44 -6.88 -5.98
CA LYS A 45 15.06 -7.89 -4.99
C LYS A 45 13.91 -7.41 -4.11
N LEU A 46 13.92 -6.15 -3.69
CA LEU A 46 12.81 -5.55 -2.94
C LEU A 46 11.50 -5.59 -3.76
N HIS A 47 11.58 -5.26 -5.05
CA HIS A 47 10.43 -5.32 -5.95
C HIS A 47 9.86 -6.73 -6.11
N ARG A 48 10.71 -7.74 -6.35
CA ARG A 48 10.24 -9.14 -6.44
C ARG A 48 9.54 -9.59 -5.15
N LEU A 49 10.14 -9.28 -4.00
CA LEU A 49 9.58 -9.62 -2.70
C LEU A 49 8.27 -8.87 -2.40
N SER A 50 8.09 -7.64 -2.93
CA SER A 50 6.82 -6.92 -2.78
C SER A 50 5.74 -7.54 -3.65
N VAL A 51 6.04 -7.81 -4.92
CA VAL A 51 5.13 -8.45 -5.89
C VAL A 51 4.62 -9.80 -5.36
N GLU A 52 5.48 -10.64 -4.80
CA GLU A 52 5.11 -11.93 -4.21
C GLU A 52 4.05 -11.82 -3.08
N GLN A 53 3.93 -10.67 -2.42
CA GLN A 53 3.02 -10.47 -1.30
C GLN A 53 1.75 -9.69 -1.66
N VAL A 54 1.83 -8.84 -2.67
CA VAL A 54 0.75 -7.90 -3.03
C VAL A 54 -0.09 -8.37 -4.21
N CYS A 55 0.41 -9.32 -4.98
CA CYS A 55 -0.38 -9.92 -6.05
C CYS A 55 -1.54 -10.76 -5.50
N ALA A 56 -2.74 -10.51 -6.01
CA ALA A 56 -3.85 -11.43 -5.84
C ALA A 56 -3.57 -12.74 -6.60
N SER A 57 -3.90 -13.87 -5.98
CA SER A 57 -3.96 -15.15 -6.68
C SER A 57 -5.23 -15.24 -7.51
N ALA A 58 -5.11 -15.75 -8.74
CA ALA A 58 -6.24 -16.02 -9.64
C ALA A 58 -7.06 -17.24 -9.20
#